data_AF-A0A820DN06-F1
#
_entry.id   AF-A0A820DN06-F1
#
_cell.length_a   1.000
_cell.length_b   1.000
_cell.length_c   1.000
_cell.angle_alpha   90.00
_cell.angle_beta   90.00
_cell.angle_gamma   90.00
#
_symmetry.space_group_name_H-M   'P 1'
#
loop_
_entity.id
_entity.type
_entity.pdbx_description
1 polymer ?
#
loop_
_entity_poly.entity_id
_entity_poly.type
_entity_poly.pdbx_seq_one_letter_code
_entity_poly.pdbx_strand_id
1 'polypeptide(L)'
;MSDAGPGESSISAGKPKSRLSDPRRLDMIQWHRKSIAEKCKFSSGCKLITSTTKPRLDQNSPASLIGLKGTTLREMNPAKDYVYQGYVLSGIIFEQSPVVEPSIWLLFEDDNGDLERLFIYNIPASEGWQLIKDTYIYGTKISILNPYMRMAADNKPAIRVDDASSIILHGNAHSVKDMCRCCSEPNASRVCGKCGSAHYCSKECQTIDWKQCGHKLICT
;
A
#
# COMPACT_ATOMS: atom_id res chain seq x y z
N MET A 1 -18.33 -4.27 55.50
CA MET A 1 -18.74 -4.68 54.15
C MET A 1 -19.26 -3.44 53.45
N SER A 2 -18.48 -2.87 52.53
CA SER A 2 -18.86 -1.93 51.47
C SER A 2 -17.55 -1.45 50.82
N ASP A 3 -16.96 -2.29 49.96
CA ASP A 3 -15.87 -1.90 49.08
C ASP A 3 -16.43 -1.11 47.89
N ALA A 4 -16.06 0.16 47.79
CA ALA A 4 -16.27 0.96 46.60
C ALA A 4 -15.02 0.87 45.72
N GLY A 5 -15.11 0.09 44.64
CA GLY A 5 -14.07 0.01 43.61
C GLY A 5 -13.96 1.31 42.82
N PRO A 6 -12.75 1.71 42.37
CA PRO A 6 -12.58 2.91 41.58
C PRO A 6 -13.07 2.69 40.14
N GLY A 7 -13.89 3.63 39.67
CA GLY A 7 -14.47 3.63 38.34
C GLY A 7 -13.42 3.73 37.23
N GLU A 8 -13.58 2.88 36.23
CA GLU A 8 -12.84 2.91 34.98
C GLU A 8 -13.08 4.24 34.26
N SER A 9 -12.04 5.06 34.17
CA SER A 9 -12.04 6.24 33.30
C SER A 9 -11.97 5.79 31.85
N SER A 10 -13.11 5.83 31.16
CA SER A 10 -13.19 5.65 29.72
C SER A 10 -12.38 6.75 29.02
N ILE A 11 -11.19 6.41 28.53
CA ILE A 11 -10.45 7.25 27.59
C ILE A 11 -11.27 7.26 26.30
N SER A 12 -11.92 8.39 26.01
CA SER A 12 -12.60 8.61 24.75
C SER A 12 -11.58 8.62 23.62
N ALA A 13 -11.47 7.50 22.89
CA ALA A 13 -10.77 7.47 21.61
C ALA A 13 -11.44 8.49 20.68
N GLY A 14 -10.74 9.59 20.39
CA GLY A 14 -11.20 10.57 19.42
C GLY A 14 -11.52 9.84 18.12
N LYS A 15 -12.71 10.10 17.55
CA LYS A 15 -13.12 9.53 16.26
C LYS A 15 -11.98 9.76 15.25
N PRO A 16 -11.51 8.72 14.53
CA PRO A 16 -10.52 8.91 13.49
C PRO A 16 -10.99 10.01 12.55
N LYS A 17 -10.17 11.05 12.32
CA LYS A 17 -10.43 11.99 11.23
C LYS A 17 -10.67 11.14 9.98
N SER A 18 -11.77 11.42 9.28
CA SER A 18 -12.13 10.70 8.05
C SER A 18 -10.89 10.60 7.17
N ARG A 19 -10.41 9.37 6.89
CA ARG A 19 -9.24 9.10 6.02
C ARG A 19 -9.38 9.80 4.66
N LEU A 20 -10.62 10.10 4.25
CA LEU A 20 -10.98 10.76 3.00
C LEU A 20 -10.80 12.29 3.04
N SER A 21 -10.52 12.86 4.20
CA SER A 21 -10.24 14.30 4.35
C SER A 21 -8.77 14.64 4.17
N ASP A 22 -7.88 13.65 4.07
CA ASP A 22 -6.45 13.86 3.83
C ASP A 22 -6.16 14.09 2.33
N PRO A 23 -5.76 15.31 1.91
CA PRO A 23 -5.44 15.58 0.52
C PRO A 23 -4.27 14.74 -0.01
N ARG A 24 -3.26 14.45 0.84
CA ARG A 24 -2.10 13.64 0.42
C ARG A 24 -2.54 12.25 0.00
N ARG A 25 -3.45 11.64 0.76
CA ARG A 25 -4.02 10.33 0.44
C ARG A 25 -4.72 10.35 -0.92
N LEU A 26 -5.60 11.33 -1.14
CA LEU A 26 -6.34 11.45 -2.41
C LEU A 26 -5.39 11.65 -3.59
N ASP A 27 -4.38 12.49 -3.44
CA ASP A 27 -3.37 12.76 -4.45
C ASP A 27 -2.55 11.51 -4.78
N MET A 28 -2.18 10.72 -3.78
CA MET A 28 -1.43 9.47 -3.97
C MET A 28 -2.23 8.45 -4.80
N ILE A 29 -3.50 8.24 -4.45
CA ILE A 29 -4.40 7.31 -5.16
C ILE A 29 -4.62 7.80 -6.59
N GLN A 30 -4.93 9.08 -6.76
CA GLN A 30 -5.18 9.65 -8.08
C GLN A 30 -3.93 9.58 -8.97
N TRP A 31 -2.75 9.89 -8.42
CA TRP A 31 -1.49 9.78 -9.13
C TRP A 31 -1.23 8.33 -9.59
N HIS A 32 -1.35 7.36 -8.68
CA HIS A 32 -1.12 5.95 -8.99
C HIS A 32 -2.00 5.47 -10.16
N ARG A 33 -3.29 5.79 -10.11
CA ARG A 33 -4.27 5.40 -11.15
C ARG A 33 -4.06 6.13 -12.48
N LYS A 34 -3.65 7.40 -12.44
CA LYS A 34 -3.24 8.12 -13.65
C LYS A 34 -2.03 7.43 -14.29
N SER A 35 -1.02 7.09 -13.50
CA SER A 35 0.17 6.37 -13.99
C SER A 35 -0.16 4.99 -14.57
N ILE A 36 -1.09 4.25 -13.96
CA ILE A 36 -1.60 2.99 -14.53
C ILE A 36 -2.27 3.26 -15.89
N ALA A 37 -3.22 4.19 -15.93
CA ALA A 37 -3.99 4.46 -17.14
C ALA A 37 -3.13 5.00 -18.29
N GLU A 38 -2.09 5.78 -17.99
CA GLU A 38 -1.09 6.22 -18.97
C GLU A 38 -0.31 5.01 -19.49
N LYS A 39 0.27 4.19 -18.62
CA LYS A 39 1.07 3.04 -19.03
C LYS A 39 0.28 1.98 -19.81
N CYS A 40 -0.97 1.71 -19.43
CA CYS A 40 -1.85 0.78 -20.16
C CYS A 40 -2.24 1.28 -21.56
N LYS A 41 -2.15 2.59 -21.85
CA LYS A 41 -2.33 3.12 -23.21
C LYS A 41 -1.11 2.90 -24.11
N PHE A 42 0.09 2.83 -23.52
CA PHE A 42 1.37 2.73 -24.23
C PHE A 42 1.90 1.30 -24.40
N SER A 43 1.27 0.29 -23.77
CA SER A 43 1.65 -1.12 -23.89
C SER A 43 1.44 -1.72 -25.30
N SER A 44 0.90 -0.95 -26.25
CA SER A 44 0.75 -1.35 -27.66
C SER A 44 2.00 -1.12 -28.54
N GLY A 45 3.17 -0.73 -27.98
CA GLY A 45 4.38 -0.60 -28.80
C GLY A 45 5.58 0.16 -28.25
N CYS A 46 5.59 0.58 -26.98
CA CYS A 46 6.73 1.31 -26.42
C CYS A 46 7.79 0.36 -25.85
N LYS A 47 9.06 0.50 -26.29
CA LYS A 47 10.21 -0.13 -25.63
C LYS A 47 10.21 0.30 -24.16
N LEU A 48 9.91 -0.65 -23.26
CA LEU A 48 9.93 -0.42 -21.83
C LEU A 48 11.30 0.16 -21.44
N ILE A 49 11.29 1.24 -20.67
CA ILE A 49 12.51 1.77 -20.04
C ILE A 49 13.00 0.69 -19.08
N THR A 50 14.01 -0.06 -19.51
CA THR A 50 14.60 -1.18 -18.75
C THR A 50 15.59 -0.69 -17.68
N SER A 51 16.00 0.58 -17.71
CA SER A 51 16.94 1.11 -16.72
C SER A 51 16.22 1.57 -15.46
N THR A 52 16.41 0.80 -14.39
CA THR A 52 16.13 1.27 -13.03
C THR A 52 17.37 1.96 -12.49
N THR A 53 17.19 2.99 -11.67
CA THR A 53 18.31 3.49 -10.87
C THR A 53 18.70 2.42 -9.87
N LYS A 54 19.97 1.99 -9.91
CA LYS A 54 20.49 1.01 -8.95
C LYS A 54 20.22 1.49 -7.51
N PRO A 55 19.97 0.57 -6.58
CA PRO A 55 19.93 0.92 -5.16
C PRO A 55 21.27 1.54 -4.75
N ARG A 56 21.21 2.57 -3.88
CA ARG A 56 22.42 3.14 -3.27
C ARG A 56 22.82 2.39 -2.00
N LEU A 57 21.87 1.67 -1.41
CA LEU A 57 21.98 0.91 -0.19
C LEU A 57 21.37 -0.46 -0.42
N ASP A 58 22.00 -1.49 0.15
CA ASP A 58 21.48 -2.85 0.06
C ASP A 58 20.45 -3.10 1.16
N GLN A 59 19.23 -3.42 0.74
CA GLN A 59 18.19 -3.92 1.62
C GLN A 59 18.26 -5.45 1.61
N ASN A 60 18.44 -6.04 2.78
CA ASN A 60 18.46 -7.49 2.96
C ASN A 60 17.49 -7.89 4.07
N SER A 61 16.87 -9.06 3.92
CA SER A 61 16.10 -9.67 4.99
C SER A 61 16.99 -9.96 6.21
N PRO A 62 16.54 -9.65 7.44
CA PRO A 62 17.30 -9.96 8.64
C PRO A 62 17.37 -11.47 8.87
N ALA A 63 18.48 -11.94 9.47
CA ALA A 63 18.65 -13.36 9.81
C ALA A 63 17.67 -13.88 10.88
N SER A 64 17.01 -12.97 11.62
CA SER A 64 16.02 -13.30 12.65
C SER A 64 14.93 -12.23 12.71
N LEU A 65 13.70 -12.67 13.01
CA LEU A 65 12.56 -11.78 13.28
C LEU A 65 12.55 -11.28 14.73
N ILE A 66 13.39 -11.84 15.61
CA ILE A 66 13.46 -11.48 17.03
C ILE A 66 14.12 -10.11 17.18
N GLY A 67 13.51 -9.23 17.98
CA GLY A 67 14.08 -7.93 18.33
C GLY A 67 13.85 -6.83 17.29
N LEU A 68 13.11 -7.11 16.21
CA LEU A 68 12.69 -6.07 15.27
C LEU A 68 11.72 -5.10 15.94
N LYS A 69 11.92 -3.80 15.70
CA LYS A 69 11.06 -2.74 16.20
C LYS A 69 9.99 -2.40 15.16
N GLY A 70 8.74 -2.26 15.59
CA GLY A 70 7.71 -1.70 14.72
C GLY A 70 8.06 -0.27 14.31
N THR A 71 7.74 0.09 13.06
CA THR A 71 7.78 1.49 12.60
C THR A 71 6.57 1.83 11.73
N THR A 72 6.37 3.12 11.46
CA THR A 72 5.28 3.67 10.67
C THR A 72 5.81 4.61 9.59
N LEU A 73 5.00 4.93 8.58
CA LEU A 73 5.40 5.84 7.51
C LEU A 73 5.74 7.25 8.04
N ARG A 74 5.11 7.67 9.15
CA ARG A 74 5.37 8.97 9.78
C ARG A 74 6.73 9.08 10.44
N GLU A 75 7.27 7.96 10.91
CA GLU A 75 8.58 7.90 11.56
C GLU A 75 9.71 7.82 10.55
N MET A 76 9.40 7.39 9.33
CA MET A 76 10.35 7.33 8.23
C MET A 76 10.50 8.71 7.58
N ASN A 77 11.74 9.17 7.42
CA ASN A 77 12.06 10.40 6.71
C ASN A 77 12.00 10.18 5.18
N PRO A 78 11.02 10.77 4.45
CA PRO A 78 10.85 10.58 3.02
C PRO A 78 11.96 11.24 2.17
N ALA A 79 12.69 12.21 2.73
CA ALA A 79 13.76 12.92 2.03
C ALA A 79 15.11 12.19 2.11
N LYS A 80 15.21 11.12 2.91
CA LYS A 80 16.43 10.33 3.07
C LYS A 80 16.37 9.07 2.23
N ASP A 81 17.49 8.76 1.59
CA ASP A 81 17.77 7.47 0.96
C ASP A 81 18.34 6.57 2.08
N TYR A 82 17.48 5.76 2.72
CA TYR A 82 17.83 5.08 3.97
C TYR A 82 17.10 3.74 4.18
N VAL A 83 17.86 2.73 4.62
CA VAL A 83 17.36 1.42 5.05
C VAL A 83 17.20 1.41 6.56
N TYR A 84 15.98 1.22 7.06
CA TYR A 84 15.67 1.23 8.49
C TYR A 84 15.99 -0.13 9.10
N GLN A 85 17.29 -0.39 9.32
CA GLN A 85 17.79 -1.65 9.85
C GLN A 85 17.25 -1.95 11.25
N GLY A 86 16.79 -3.19 11.47
CA GLY A 86 16.20 -3.64 12.73
C GLY A 86 14.75 -3.20 12.92
N TYR A 87 14.08 -2.74 11.86
CA TYR A 87 12.67 -2.33 11.91
C TYR A 87 11.80 -3.20 11.01
N VAL A 88 10.50 -3.20 11.33
CA VAL A 88 9.44 -3.80 10.52
C VAL A 88 8.34 -2.76 10.28
N LEU A 89 7.99 -2.55 9.02
CA LEU A 89 6.85 -1.74 8.61
C LEU A 89 5.71 -2.67 8.22
N SER A 90 4.57 -2.59 8.91
CA SER A 90 3.41 -3.43 8.66
C SER A 90 2.24 -2.62 8.10
N GLY A 91 1.44 -3.26 7.26
CA GLY A 91 0.32 -2.61 6.61
C GLY A 91 -0.37 -3.50 5.59
N ILE A 92 -1.16 -2.87 4.74
CA ILE A 92 -1.98 -3.54 3.73
C ILE A 92 -1.64 -3.02 2.34
N ILE A 93 -1.82 -3.87 1.35
CA ILE A 93 -1.79 -3.46 -0.05
C ILE A 93 -3.11 -2.77 -0.35
N PHE A 94 -3.06 -1.46 -0.58
CA PHE A 94 -4.25 -0.66 -0.88
C PHE A 94 -4.70 -0.84 -2.33
N GLU A 95 -3.75 -0.84 -3.26
CA GLU A 95 -4.00 -1.00 -4.69
C GLU A 95 -2.75 -1.51 -5.40
N GLN A 96 -2.96 -2.34 -6.42
CA GLN A 96 -1.90 -2.89 -7.25
C GLN A 96 -2.03 -2.41 -8.70
N SER A 97 -0.90 -2.20 -9.35
CA SER A 97 -0.82 -1.89 -10.77
C SER A 97 -0.72 -3.16 -11.61
N PRO A 98 -1.35 -3.25 -12.80
CA PRO A 98 -1.08 -4.34 -13.74
C PRO A 98 0.32 -4.25 -14.37
N VAL A 99 1.08 -3.17 -14.15
CA VAL A 99 2.43 -3.01 -14.69
C VAL A 99 3.45 -3.71 -13.78
N VAL A 100 4.19 -4.68 -14.32
CA VAL A 100 5.13 -5.51 -13.56
C VAL A 100 6.61 -5.30 -13.91
N GLU A 101 6.90 -4.50 -14.94
CA GLU A 101 8.27 -4.23 -15.39
C GLU A 101 8.61 -2.73 -15.29
N PRO A 102 9.80 -2.38 -14.78
CA PRO A 102 10.86 -3.25 -14.23
C PRO A 102 10.65 -3.64 -12.74
N SER A 103 9.46 -3.39 -12.20
CA SER A 103 9.09 -3.64 -10.80
C SER A 103 7.58 -3.81 -10.68
N ILE A 104 7.15 -4.50 -9.63
CA ILE A 104 5.75 -4.50 -9.19
C ILE A 104 5.45 -3.17 -8.49
N TRP A 105 4.37 -2.50 -8.89
CA TRP A 105 3.98 -1.19 -8.37
C TRP A 105 2.74 -1.31 -7.50
N LEU A 106 2.87 -0.96 -6.22
CA LEU A 106 1.79 -1.05 -5.23
C LEU A 106 1.60 0.30 -4.54
N LEU A 107 0.39 0.53 -4.04
CA LEU A 107 0.11 1.45 -2.95
C LEU A 107 0.02 0.66 -1.65
N PHE A 108 0.80 1.09 -0.66
CA PHE A 108 0.86 0.49 0.66
C PHE A 108 0.26 1.45 1.68
N GLU A 109 -0.64 0.93 2.54
CA GLU A 109 -1.21 1.65 3.67
C GLU A 109 -0.68 1.08 4.97
N ASP A 110 -0.07 1.90 5.83
CA ASP A 110 0.36 1.45 7.15
C ASP A 110 -0.81 1.42 8.16
N ASP A 111 -0.55 0.95 9.38
CA ASP A 111 -1.59 0.84 10.42
C ASP A 111 -2.17 2.20 10.87
N ASN A 112 -1.53 3.33 10.53
CA ASN A 112 -2.05 4.68 10.77
C ASN A 112 -2.99 5.18 9.66
N GLY A 113 -3.12 4.42 8.56
CA GLY A 113 -3.89 4.81 7.39
C GLY A 113 -3.15 5.75 6.43
N ASP A 114 -1.84 5.96 6.62
CA ASP A 114 -1.03 6.76 5.72
C ASP A 114 -0.67 5.92 4.48
N LEU A 115 -0.65 6.54 3.30
CA LEU A 115 -0.28 5.88 2.04
C LEU A 115 1.12 6.25 1.59
N GLU A 116 1.85 5.25 1.11
CA GLU A 116 3.07 5.45 0.34
C GLU A 116 3.19 4.44 -0.81
N ARG A 117 3.99 4.82 -1.81
CA ARG A 117 4.29 3.97 -2.96
C ARG A 117 5.25 2.87 -2.53
N LEU A 118 5.01 1.67 -3.04
CA LEU A 118 5.86 0.51 -2.82
C LEU A 118 6.25 -0.08 -4.18
N PHE A 119 7.55 -0.22 -4.41
CA PHE A 119 8.11 -0.82 -5.61
C PHE A 119 8.94 -2.05 -5.27
N ILE A 120 8.55 -3.21 -5.80
CA ILE A 120 9.27 -4.49 -5.60
C ILE A 120 10.05 -4.80 -6.87
N TYR A 121 11.37 -4.84 -6.76
CA TYR A 121 12.34 -5.06 -7.85
C TYR A 121 12.85 -6.49 -7.85
N ASN A 122 13.66 -6.81 -8.87
CA ASN A 122 14.34 -8.10 -9.03
C ASN A 122 13.40 -9.30 -9.04
N ILE A 123 12.14 -9.07 -9.42
CA ILE A 123 11.16 -10.11 -9.67
C ILE A 123 11.34 -10.61 -11.10
N PRO A 124 11.46 -11.93 -11.34
CA PRO A 124 11.46 -12.47 -12.69
C PRO A 124 10.20 -12.05 -13.45
N ALA A 125 10.34 -11.60 -14.70
CA ALA A 125 9.22 -11.14 -15.52
C ALA A 125 8.10 -12.18 -15.67
N SER A 126 8.46 -13.47 -15.70
CA SER A 126 7.54 -14.60 -15.73
C SER A 126 6.68 -14.74 -14.47
N GLU A 127 7.12 -14.20 -13.33
CA GLU A 127 6.46 -14.35 -12.03
C GLU A 127 5.64 -13.11 -11.65
N GLY A 128 6.05 -11.92 -12.10
CA GLY A 128 5.46 -10.65 -11.68
C GLY A 128 3.93 -10.60 -11.87
N TRP A 129 3.44 -11.08 -13.00
CA TRP A 129 1.99 -11.14 -13.27
C TRP A 129 1.23 -12.05 -12.32
N GLN A 130 1.79 -13.22 -12.01
CA GLN A 130 1.16 -14.17 -11.09
C GLN A 130 1.12 -13.60 -9.67
N LEU A 131 2.22 -12.98 -9.23
CA LEU A 131 2.31 -12.35 -7.92
C LEU A 131 1.27 -11.24 -7.74
N ILE A 132 1.02 -10.40 -8.75
CA ILE A 132 0.00 -9.34 -8.66
C ILE A 132 -1.42 -9.91 -8.65
N LYS A 133 -1.64 -11.04 -9.32
CA LYS A 133 -2.96 -11.66 -9.43
C LYS A 133 -3.36 -12.42 -8.16
N ASP A 134 -2.41 -13.10 -7.53
CA ASP A 134 -2.71 -14.07 -6.47
C ASP A 134 -2.17 -13.66 -5.10
N THR A 135 -1.10 -12.88 -5.06
CA THR A 135 -0.36 -12.59 -3.83
C THR A 135 -0.56 -11.14 -3.39
N TYR A 136 -0.17 -10.20 -4.24
CA TYR A 136 -0.20 -8.76 -3.98
C TYR A 136 -1.55 -8.15 -4.37
N ILE A 137 -2.63 -8.82 -3.98
CA ILE A 137 -3.99 -8.33 -4.16
C ILE A 137 -4.33 -7.28 -3.12
N TYR A 138 -5.21 -6.35 -3.49
CA TYR A 138 -5.69 -5.35 -2.54
C TYR A 138 -6.32 -6.00 -1.30
N GLY A 139 -6.04 -5.44 -0.14
CA GLY A 139 -6.44 -5.98 1.16
C GLY A 139 -5.46 -7.01 1.73
N THR A 140 -4.48 -7.51 0.97
CA THR A 140 -3.44 -8.39 1.53
C THR A 140 -2.62 -7.65 2.57
N LYS A 141 -2.47 -8.25 3.76
CA LYS A 141 -1.62 -7.72 4.81
C LYS A 141 -0.18 -8.20 4.62
N ILE A 142 0.77 -7.28 4.68
CA ILE A 142 2.20 -7.55 4.52
C ILE A 142 3.01 -6.86 5.63
N SER A 143 4.20 -7.38 5.89
CA SER A 143 5.24 -6.69 6.64
C SER A 143 6.53 -6.61 5.82
N ILE A 144 7.18 -5.46 5.85
CA ILE A 144 8.46 -5.21 5.17
C ILE A 144 9.54 -5.10 6.23
N LEU A 145 10.48 -6.03 6.19
CA LEU A 145 11.64 -6.10 7.06
C LEU A 145 12.72 -5.15 6.55
N ASN A 146 13.35 -4.42 7.46
CA ASN A 146 14.36 -3.40 7.14
C ASN A 146 13.89 -2.47 6.01
N PRO A 147 12.73 -1.79 6.13
CA PRO A 147 12.12 -1.08 5.02
C PRO A 147 13.07 -0.02 4.45
N TYR A 148 13.15 0.07 3.12
CA TYR A 148 14.05 1.00 2.43
C TYR A 148 13.24 2.16 1.84
N MET A 149 13.30 3.33 2.49
CA MET A 149 12.71 4.58 1.98
C MET A 149 13.72 5.31 1.12
N ARG A 150 13.28 5.82 -0.03
CA ARG A 150 14.09 6.72 -0.85
C ARG A 150 13.26 7.64 -1.72
N MET A 151 13.92 8.63 -2.29
CA MET A 151 13.39 9.42 -3.40
C MET A 151 13.52 8.62 -4.71
N ALA A 152 12.40 8.42 -5.38
CA ALA A 152 12.36 7.80 -6.71
C ALA A 152 12.76 8.82 -7.80
N ALA A 153 12.89 8.36 -9.04
CA ALA A 153 13.33 9.18 -10.18
C ALA A 153 12.38 10.36 -10.49
N ASP A 154 11.13 10.30 -10.03
CA ASP A 154 10.14 11.36 -10.17
C ASP A 154 10.14 12.36 -9.00
N ASN A 155 11.20 12.35 -8.17
CA ASN A 155 11.34 13.20 -6.99
C ASN A 155 10.18 13.07 -6.00
N LYS A 156 9.60 11.87 -5.89
CA LYS A 156 8.63 11.54 -4.84
C LYS A 156 9.19 10.42 -3.95
N PRO A 157 8.81 10.35 -2.67
CA PRO A 157 9.20 9.25 -1.80
C PRO A 157 8.59 7.93 -2.26
N ALA A 158 9.26 6.82 -1.99
CA ALA A 158 8.74 5.48 -2.18
C ALA A 158 9.52 4.50 -1.30
N ILE A 159 8.81 3.45 -0.88
CA ILE A 159 9.42 2.25 -0.33
C ILE A 159 9.94 1.42 -1.50
N ARG A 160 11.22 1.10 -1.47
CA ARG A 160 11.85 0.19 -2.41
C ARG A 160 12.04 -1.16 -1.73
N VAL A 161 11.76 -2.24 -2.45
CA VAL A 161 12.12 -3.58 -2.03
C VAL A 161 12.97 -4.23 -3.11
N ASP A 162 14.22 -4.55 -2.80
CA ASP A 162 15.14 -5.23 -3.73
C ASP A 162 15.24 -6.73 -3.48
N ASP A 163 15.04 -7.15 -2.23
CA ASP A 163 15.03 -8.54 -1.79
C ASP A 163 13.60 -8.94 -1.40
N ALA A 164 12.94 -9.73 -2.23
CA ALA A 164 11.56 -10.17 -1.99
C ALA A 164 11.41 -10.98 -0.68
N SER A 165 12.49 -11.60 -0.18
CA SER A 165 12.46 -12.31 1.11
C SER A 165 12.38 -11.38 2.33
N SER A 166 12.53 -10.05 2.13
CA SER A 166 12.23 -9.04 3.14
C SER A 166 10.73 -8.77 3.32
N ILE A 167 9.86 -9.39 2.51
CA ILE A 167 8.41 -9.27 2.63
C ILE A 167 7.85 -10.50 3.32
N ILE A 168 7.14 -10.29 4.42
CA ILE A 168 6.30 -11.30 5.06
C ILE A 168 4.88 -11.12 4.58
N LEU A 169 4.33 -12.15 3.96
CA LEU A 169 2.91 -12.23 3.61
C LEU A 169 2.15 -12.80 4.81
N HIS A 170 1.19 -12.04 5.33
CA HIS A 170 0.28 -12.57 6.33
C HIS A 170 -0.81 -13.31 5.56
N GLY A 171 -0.96 -14.63 5.80
CA GLY A 171 -1.87 -15.48 5.01
C GLY A 171 -3.31 -14.96 4.98
N ASN A 172 -4.14 -15.52 4.08
CA ASN A 172 -5.47 -15.00 3.72
C ASN A 172 -6.42 -14.67 4.90
N ALA A 173 -6.26 -15.32 6.06
CA ALA A 173 -7.01 -15.00 7.27
C ALA A 173 -6.76 -13.57 7.81
N HIS A 174 -5.66 -12.95 7.41
CA HIS A 174 -5.26 -11.59 7.80
C HIS A 174 -5.52 -10.55 6.71
N SER A 175 -6.00 -10.96 5.54
CA SER A 175 -6.42 -10.03 4.49
C SER A 175 -7.71 -9.33 4.88
N VAL A 176 -7.84 -8.06 4.49
CA VAL A 176 -9.04 -7.27 4.78
C VAL A 176 -10.16 -7.71 3.84
N LYS A 177 -11.10 -8.50 4.38
CA LYS A 177 -12.26 -8.98 3.62
C LYS A 177 -13.11 -7.83 3.12
N ASP A 178 -13.48 -7.88 1.83
CA ASP A 178 -14.32 -6.89 1.16
C ASP A 178 -13.87 -5.46 1.50
N MET A 179 -12.58 -5.16 1.34
CA MET A 179 -12.02 -3.88 1.72
C MET A 179 -12.60 -2.74 0.88
N CYS A 180 -13.04 -1.67 1.54
CA CYS A 180 -13.50 -0.46 0.86
C CYS A 180 -12.37 0.16 0.04
N ARG A 181 -12.55 0.26 -1.27
CA ARG A 181 -11.57 0.83 -2.22
C ARG A 181 -11.26 2.31 -1.98
N CYS A 182 -12.06 3.00 -1.17
CA CYS A 182 -11.90 4.42 -0.88
C CYS A 182 -11.20 4.66 0.46
N CYS A 183 -11.70 4.06 1.55
CA CYS A 183 -11.25 4.33 2.93
C CYS A 183 -10.55 3.15 3.62
N SER A 184 -10.46 1.99 2.96
CA SER A 184 -9.86 0.74 3.47
C SER A 184 -10.60 0.08 4.64
N GLU A 185 -11.79 0.56 5.00
CA GLU A 185 -12.64 -0.11 6.00
C GLU A 185 -13.06 -1.52 5.52
N PRO A 186 -13.10 -2.52 6.42
CA PRO A 186 -13.49 -3.88 6.08
C PRO A 186 -15.00 -4.01 5.80
N ASN A 187 -15.40 -5.17 5.27
CA ASN A 187 -16.80 -5.58 5.15
C ASN A 187 -17.66 -4.62 4.31
N ALA A 188 -17.09 -4.06 3.25
CA ALA A 188 -17.80 -3.19 2.34
C ALA A 188 -18.86 -3.97 1.53
N SER A 189 -20.11 -3.61 1.76
CA SER A 189 -21.29 -4.32 1.20
C SER A 189 -21.65 -3.92 -0.23
N ARG A 190 -21.18 -2.76 -0.71
CA ARG A 190 -21.52 -2.27 -2.06
C ARG A 190 -20.42 -2.62 -3.02
N VAL A 191 -20.78 -2.89 -4.26
CA VAL A 191 -19.84 -3.19 -5.34
C VAL A 191 -20.04 -2.19 -6.49
N CYS A 192 -18.96 -1.81 -7.17
CA CYS A 192 -19.05 -1.03 -8.39
C CYS A 192 -19.86 -1.79 -9.45
N GLY A 193 -20.99 -1.21 -9.88
CA GLY A 193 -21.85 -1.84 -10.88
C GLY A 193 -21.22 -2.00 -12.27
N LYS A 194 -20.07 -1.36 -12.53
CA LYS A 194 -19.35 -1.47 -13.81
C LYS A 194 -18.33 -2.61 -13.80
N CYS A 195 -17.35 -2.57 -12.88
CA CYS A 195 -16.28 -3.58 -12.86
C CYS A 195 -16.60 -4.81 -11.99
N GLY A 196 -17.59 -4.74 -11.10
CA GLY A 196 -17.93 -5.84 -10.19
C GLY A 196 -16.87 -6.18 -9.13
N SER A 197 -15.74 -5.49 -9.10
CA SER A 197 -14.56 -5.86 -8.29
C SER A 197 -14.17 -4.84 -7.21
N ALA A 198 -14.60 -3.59 -7.32
CA ALA A 198 -14.33 -2.57 -6.31
C ALA A 198 -15.47 -2.52 -5.29
N HIS A 199 -15.13 -2.66 -4.01
CA HIS A 199 -16.08 -2.63 -2.90
C HIS A 199 -16.12 -1.25 -2.21
N TYR A 200 -17.28 -0.86 -1.67
CA TYR A 200 -17.50 0.40 -0.96
C TYR A 200 -18.38 0.23 0.27
N CYS A 201 -18.01 0.86 1.38
CA CYS A 201 -18.85 0.85 2.59
C CYS A 201 -20.12 1.71 2.40
N SER A 202 -20.08 2.73 1.53
CA SER A 202 -21.17 3.67 1.30
C SER A 202 -21.22 4.21 -0.13
N LYS A 203 -22.37 4.77 -0.52
CA LYS A 203 -22.53 5.50 -1.80
C LYS A 203 -21.62 6.72 -1.88
N GLU A 204 -21.33 7.32 -0.72
CA GLU A 204 -20.41 8.45 -0.62
C GLU A 204 -18.98 8.03 -0.97
N CYS A 205 -18.46 6.94 -0.38
CA CYS A 205 -17.14 6.38 -0.73
C CYS A 205 -17.05 6.04 -2.22
N GLN A 206 -18.07 5.43 -2.80
CA GLN A 206 -18.12 5.16 -4.24
C GLN A 206 -18.06 6.46 -5.07
N THR A 207 -18.76 7.51 -4.63
CA THR A 207 -18.79 8.80 -5.33
C THR A 207 -17.45 9.52 -5.24
N ILE A 208 -16.80 9.51 -4.07
CA ILE A 208 -15.47 10.09 -3.85
C ILE A 208 -14.44 9.34 -4.69
N ASP A 209 -14.46 8.01 -4.63
CA ASP A 209 -13.53 7.17 -5.38
C ASP A 209 -13.64 7.41 -6.90
N TRP A 210 -14.87 7.55 -7.41
CA TRP A 210 -15.15 7.84 -8.81
C TRP A 210 -14.67 9.23 -9.24
N LYS A 211 -15.06 10.26 -8.48
CA LYS A 211 -14.87 11.67 -8.88
C LYS A 211 -13.49 12.21 -8.52
N GLN A 212 -12.95 11.83 -7.37
CA GLN A 212 -11.74 12.41 -6.78
C GLN A 212 -10.55 11.45 -6.88
N CYS A 213 -10.72 10.20 -6.48
CA CYS A 213 -9.63 9.21 -6.50
C CYS A 213 -9.40 8.61 -7.89
N GLY A 214 -10.24 8.89 -8.89
CA GLY A 214 -10.00 8.50 -10.27
C GLY A 214 -10.29 7.04 -10.61
N HIS A 215 -11.20 6.36 -9.90
CA HIS A 215 -11.58 4.97 -10.21
C HIS A 215 -11.99 4.77 -11.68
N LYS A 216 -12.62 5.78 -12.29
CA LYS A 216 -12.97 5.79 -13.72
C LYS A 216 -11.81 5.46 -14.66
N LEU A 217 -10.57 5.71 -14.25
CA LEU A 217 -9.35 5.49 -15.04
C LEU A 217 -8.93 4.02 -15.07
N ILE A 218 -9.31 3.25 -14.04
CA ILE A 218 -8.91 1.85 -13.86
C ILE A 218 -10.12 0.89 -13.81
N CYS A 219 -11.34 1.42 -13.94
CA CYS A 219 -12.57 0.65 -13.91
C CYS A 219 -12.76 -0.12 -15.22
N THR A 220 -12.26 -1.35 -15.24
CA THR A 220 -12.41 -2.34 -16.32
C THR A 220 -13.57 -3.28 -16.06
#